data_AF-A0A0Q9AXN1-F1
#
_entry.id   AF-A0A0Q9AXN1-F1
#
_cell.length_a   1.000
_cell.length_b   1.000
_cell.length_c   1.000
_cell.angle_alpha   90.00
_cell.angle_beta   90.00
_cell.angle_gamma   90.00
#
_symmetry.space_group_name_H-M   'P 1'
#
loop_
_entity.id
_entity.type
_entity.pdbx_description
1 polymer ?
#
loop_
_entity_poly.entity_id
_entity_poly.type
_entity_poly.pdbx_seq_one_letter_code
_entity_poly.pdbx_strand_id
1 'polypeptide(L)' 'TAAELDAIELESPVIAAEVDLLDAQIKTLDRPANEVDARRIRRARNRVLTARRDLVNRTAGVMLPGGAA' A
#
# COMPACT_ATOMS: atom_id res chain seq x y z
N THR A 1 20.61 -10.17 4.93
CA THR A 1 21.54 -9.96 3.79
C THR A 1 21.15 -8.67 3.08
N ALA A 2 21.95 -8.10 2.17
CA ALA A 2 21.57 -6.86 1.46
C ALA A 2 20.26 -7.03 0.65
N ALA A 3 20.10 -8.17 -0.01
CA ALA A 3 18.88 -8.50 -0.76
C ALA A 3 17.62 -8.59 0.12
N GLU A 4 17.73 -9.08 1.35
CA GLU A 4 16.61 -9.08 2.31
C GLU A 4 16.24 -7.65 2.73
N LEU A 5 17.23 -6.75 2.88
CA LEU A 5 16.97 -5.35 3.22
C LEU A 5 16.26 -4.63 2.06
N ASP A 6 16.71 -4.84 0.83
CA ASP A 6 16.07 -4.29 -0.37
C ASP A 6 14.61 -4.76 -0.51
N ALA A 7 14.34 -6.04 -0.19
CA ALA A 7 12.97 -6.57 -0.19
C ALA A 7 12.06 -5.86 0.83
N ILE A 8 12.56 -5.58 2.04
CA ILE A 8 11.82 -4.84 3.08
C ILE A 8 11.53 -3.40 2.62
N GLU A 9 12.50 -2.74 2.00
CA GLU A 9 12.32 -1.38 1.47
C GLU A 9 11.26 -1.35 0.36
N LEU A 10 11.20 -2.37 -0.49
CA LEU A 10 10.19 -2.49 -1.53
C LEU A 10 8.77 -2.63 -0.96
N GLU A 11 8.60 -3.34 0.17
CA GLU A 11 7.33 -3.60 0.85
C GLU A 11 6.83 -2.43 1.70
N SER A 12 7.76 -1.60 2.22
CA SER A 12 7.46 -0.49 3.14
C SER A 12 6.31 0.43 2.69
N PRO A 13 6.18 0.82 1.40
CA PRO A 13 5.05 1.64 0.94
C PRO A 13 3.68 0.95 1.06
N VAL A 14 3.61 -0.38 0.90
CA VAL A 14 2.37 -1.14 1.08
C VAL A 14 1.97 -1.14 2.54
N ILE A 15 2.92 -1.41 3.43
CA ILE A 15 2.70 -1.43 4.88
C ILE A 15 2.20 -0.06 5.34
N ALA A 16 2.83 1.03 4.90
CA ALA A 16 2.39 2.39 5.24
C ALA A 16 0.95 2.69 4.77
N ALA A 17 0.58 2.26 3.57
CA ALA A 17 -0.78 2.42 3.06
C ALA A 17 -1.82 1.60 3.86
N GLU A 18 -1.45 0.40 4.33
CA GLU A 18 -2.30 -0.44 5.17
C GLU A 18 -2.50 0.14 6.57
N VAL A 19 -1.44 0.70 7.16
CA VAL A 19 -1.51 1.46 8.41
C VAL A 19 -2.44 2.66 8.26
N ASP A 20 -2.33 3.43 7.17
CA ASP A 20 -3.22 4.55 6.91
C ASP A 20 -4.70 4.14 6.78
N LEU A 21 -4.97 2.97 6.21
CA LEU A 21 -6.32 2.40 6.15
C LEU A 21 -6.82 2.01 7.54
N LEU A 22 -5.98 1.33 8.32
CA LEU A 22 -6.31 0.95 9.69
C LEU A 22 -6.60 2.18 10.55
N ASP A 23 -5.78 3.22 10.47
CA ASP A 23 -6.00 4.51 11.11
C ASP A 23 -7.33 5.15 10.71
N ALA A 24 -7.67 5.10 9.42
CA ALA A 24 -8.94 5.61 8.93
C ALA A 24 -10.12 4.80 9.48
N GLN A 25 -9.98 3.49 9.67
CA GLN A 25 -11.02 2.65 10.26
C GLN A 25 -11.15 2.91 11.76
N ILE A 26 -10.04 2.93 12.50
CA ILE A 26 -10.00 3.17 13.95
C ILE A 26 -10.65 4.52 14.29
N LYS A 27 -10.32 5.59 13.55
CA LYS A 27 -10.90 6.93 13.76
C LYS A 27 -12.43 6.98 13.63
N THR A 28 -13.04 5.99 12.98
CA THR A 28 -14.48 5.94 12.71
C THR A 28 -15.25 5.06 13.67
N LEU A 29 -14.56 4.24 14.49
CA LEU A 29 -15.23 3.29 15.40
C LEU A 29 -16.07 4.00 16.47
N ASP A 30 -15.61 5.16 16.96
CA ASP A 30 -16.28 5.90 18.04
C ASP A 30 -17.33 6.91 17.52
N ARG A 31 -17.67 6.86 16.23
CA ARG A 31 -18.51 7.88 15.58
C ARG A 31 -19.70 7.26 14.86
N PRO A 32 -20.86 7.94 14.81
CA PRO A 32 -21.95 7.51 13.95
C PRO A 32 -21.50 7.53 12.48
N ALA A 33 -21.97 6.55 11.72
CA ALA A 33 -21.65 6.41 10.31
C ALA A 33 -22.01 7.70 9.55
N ASN A 34 -21.03 8.24 8.81
CA ASN A 34 -21.21 9.44 8.00
C ASN A 34 -20.46 9.32 6.66
N GLU A 35 -20.87 10.14 5.69
CA GLU A 35 -20.31 10.06 4.34
C GLU A 35 -18.84 10.47 4.25
N VAL A 36 -18.40 11.42 5.07
CA VAL A 36 -17.01 11.92 5.05
C VAL A 36 -16.06 10.79 5.42
N ASP A 37 -16.40 10.06 6.48
CA ASP A 37 -15.64 8.91 6.95
C ASP A 37 -15.68 7.75 5.96
N ALA A 38 -16.85 7.47 5.36
CA ALA A 38 -16.96 6.51 4.28
C ALA A 38 -16.09 6.88 3.05
N ARG A 39 -15.99 8.16 2.69
CA ARG A 39 -15.09 8.63 1.62
C ARG A 39 -13.61 8.50 2.03
N ARG A 40 -13.27 8.79 3.29
CA ARG A 40 -11.91 8.65 3.82
C ARG A 40 -11.43 7.20 3.76
N ILE A 41 -12.26 6.25 4.22
CA ILE A 41 -11.97 4.80 4.15
C ILE A 41 -11.80 4.36 2.69
N ARG A 42 -12.70 4.77 1.78
CA ARG A 42 -12.57 4.44 0.35
C ARG A 42 -11.26 4.95 -0.26
N ARG A 43 -10.85 6.19 0.04
CA ARG A 43 -9.56 6.73 -0.42
C ARG A 43 -8.38 5.94 0.14
N ALA A 44 -8.41 5.56 1.42
CA ALA A 44 -7.35 4.76 2.02
C ALA A 44 -7.25 3.36 1.39
N ARG A 45 -8.39 2.69 1.16
CA ARG A 45 -8.44 1.42 0.41
C ARG A 45 -7.84 1.54 -0.99
N ASN A 46 -8.21 2.59 -1.73
CA ASN A 46 -7.66 2.82 -3.06
C ASN A 46 -6.13 3.01 -3.03
N ARG A 47 -5.60 3.69 -2.01
CA ARG A 47 -4.14 3.85 -1.83
C ARG A 47 -3.44 2.52 -1.57
N VAL A 48 -4.03 1.64 -0.75
CA VAL A 48 -3.52 0.27 -0.55
C VAL A 48 -3.46 -0.49 -1.87
N LEU A 49 -4.52 -0.44 -2.67
CA LEU A 49 -4.57 -1.12 -3.98
C LEU A 49 -3.49 -0.57 -4.93
N THR A 50 -3.30 0.74 -4.98
CA THR A 50 -2.23 1.36 -5.78
C THR A 50 -0.85 0.92 -5.30
N ALA A 51 -0.58 0.96 -3.99
CA ALA A 51 0.71 0.55 -3.44
C ALA A 51 1.03 -0.93 -3.74
N ARG A 52 0.04 -1.82 -3.59
CA ARG A 52 0.19 -3.25 -3.94
C ARG A 52 0.46 -3.45 -5.42
N ARG A 53 -0.25 -2.73 -6.29
CA ARG A 53 0.00 -2.75 -7.74
C ARG A 53 1.43 -2.33 -8.06
N ASP A 54 1.89 -1.24 -7.45
CA ASP A 54 3.22 -0.69 -7.70
C ASP A 54 4.32 -1.62 -7.16
N LEU A 55 4.12 -2.29 -6.02
CA LEU A 55 5.01 -3.33 -5.52
C LEU A 55 5.14 -4.47 -6.52
N VAL A 56 4.01 -5.04 -6.97
CA VAL A 56 3.99 -6.15 -7.94
C VAL A 56 4.70 -5.76 -9.24
N ASN A 57 4.46 -4.54 -9.73
CA ASN A 57 5.12 -4.04 -10.94
C ASN A 57 6.64 -3.87 -10.75
N ARG A 58 7.09 -3.38 -9.59
CA ARG A 58 8.52 -3.28 -9.27
C ARG A 58 9.18 -4.64 -9.17
N THR A 59 8.57 -5.59 -8.46
CA THR A 59 9.11 -6.95 -8.33
C THR A 59 9.16 -7.68 -9.67
N ALA A 60 8.17 -7.47 -10.54
CA ALA A 60 8.17 -8.02 -11.90
C ALA A 60 9.32 -7.44 -12.75
N GLY A 61 9.59 -6.14 -12.63
CA GLY A 61 10.73 -5.49 -13.29
C GLY A 61 12.09 -5.98 -12.78
N VAL A 62 12.20 -6.32 -11.48
CA VAL A 62 13.42 -6.91 -10.90
C VAL A 62 13.63 -8.36 -11.34
N MET A 63 12.55 -9.14 -11.54
CA MET A 63 12.61 -10.54 -11.95
C MET A 63 12.88 -10.76 -13.45
N LEU A 64 12.78 -9.73 -14.28
CA LEU A 64 13.18 -9.76 -15.69
C LEU A 64 14.67 -9.35 -15.79
N PRO A 65 15.62 -10.30 -15.94
CA PRO A 65 17.00 -9.92 -16.25
C PRO A 65 17.03 -9.27 -17.63
N GLY A 66 17.76 -8.16 -17.75
CA GLY A 66 17.66 -7.19 -18.84
C GLY A 66 17.55 -7.74 -20.26
N GLY A 67 16.76 -7.06 -21.09
CA GLY A 67 16.62 -7.39 -22.51
C GLY A 67 15.69 -6.44 -23.27
N ALA A 68 16.06 -5.17 -23.37
CA ALA A 68 15.61 -4.32 -24.47
C ALA A 68 16.79 -3.43 -24.90
N ALA A 69 17.60 -3.98 -25.80
CA ALA A 69 18.41 -3.23 -26.74
C ALA A 69 17.50 -2.66 -27.84
#